data_AF-A0A4P9A1H5-F1
#
_entry.id   AF-A0A4P9A1H5-F1
#
_cell.length_a   1.000
_cell.length_b   1.000
_cell.length_c   1.000
_cell.angle_alpha   90.00
_cell.angle_beta   90.00
_cell.angle_gamma   90.00
#
_symmetry.space_group_name_H-M   'P 1'
#
loop_
_entity.id
_entity.type
_entity.pdbx_description
1 polymer ?
#
loop_
_entity_poly.entity_id
_entity_poly.type
_entity_poly.pdbx_seq_one_letter_code
_entity_poly.pdbx_strand_id
1 'polypeptide(L)'
;MTKQKSRTYARNRSKSSALFSRKGRERIYENDGTFFLKLVIFVILSALWLRLKNPFELGTFTVQAVPVGLFVALLLVLKIEQYQFNRKIWYVTLILMAILTSFTPVGVMI
;
A
#
# COMPACT_ATOMS: atom_id res chain seq x y z
N MET A 1 54.95 4.34 20.20
CA MET A 1 53.83 3.92 19.32
C MET A 1 52.56 3.80 20.14
N THR A 2 51.61 4.70 19.96
CA THR A 2 50.32 4.67 20.67
C THR A 2 49.40 3.63 20.03
N LYS A 3 49.08 2.55 20.77
CA LYS A 3 48.13 1.52 20.32
C LYS A 3 46.76 2.17 20.10
N GLN A 4 46.33 2.31 18.85
CA GLN A 4 44.96 2.71 18.53
C GLN A 4 43.99 1.65 19.07
N LYS A 5 43.16 2.03 20.05
CA LYS A 5 42.08 1.18 20.55
C LYS A 5 41.09 0.93 19.41
N SER A 6 40.89 -0.35 19.08
CA SER A 6 39.85 -0.78 18.14
C SER A 6 38.50 -0.26 18.60
N ARG A 7 37.88 0.61 17.80
CA ARG A 7 36.56 1.17 18.09
C ARG A 7 35.54 0.09 17.78
N THR A 8 35.03 -0.58 18.81
CA THR A 8 33.88 -1.47 18.68
C THR A 8 32.66 -0.62 18.36
N TYR A 9 32.32 -0.51 17.08
CA TYR A 9 31.09 0.15 16.66
C TYR A 9 29.89 -0.66 17.16
N ALA A 10 28.99 0.01 17.89
CA ALA A 10 27.72 -0.57 18.30
C ALA A 10 26.95 -0.98 17.04
N ARG A 11 26.92 -2.29 16.77
CA ARG A 11 26.31 -2.89 15.58
C ARG A 11 24.78 -2.98 15.67
N ASN A 12 24.20 -2.52 16.78
CA ASN A 12 22.75 -2.44 16.98
C ASN A 12 22.20 -1.16 16.33
N ARG A 13 22.09 -1.22 15.00
CA ARG A 13 21.42 -0.20 14.21
C ARG A 13 19.93 -0.22 14.57
N SER A 14 19.45 0.77 15.31
CA SER A 14 18.03 0.88 15.69
C SER A 14 17.16 0.98 14.42
N LYS A 15 15.92 0.46 14.45
CA LYS A 15 14.98 0.60 13.33
C LYS A 15 14.81 2.06 12.87
N SER A 16 14.93 3.01 13.80
CA SER A 16 14.90 4.45 13.50
C SER A 16 16.04 4.91 12.59
N SER A 17 17.24 4.31 12.69
CA SER A 17 18.39 4.67 11.85
C SER A 17 18.39 4.07 10.44
N ALA A 18 17.39 3.24 10.12
CA ALA A 18 17.09 2.82 8.76
C ALA A 18 16.31 3.91 8.00
N LEU A 19 15.39 4.60 8.70
CA LEU A 19 14.50 5.62 8.13
C LEU A 19 15.07 7.04 8.28
N PHE A 20 15.79 7.30 9.36
CA PHE A 20 16.33 8.63 9.68
C PHE A 20 17.86 8.61 9.71
N SER A 21 18.46 9.65 9.15
CA SER A 21 19.89 9.92 9.26
C SER A 21 20.26 10.28 10.70
N ARG A 22 21.54 10.12 11.06
CA ARG A 22 22.06 10.51 12.39
C ARG A 22 21.80 12.00 12.73
N LYS A 23 21.54 12.82 11.70
CA LYS A 23 21.20 14.25 11.78
C LYS A 23 19.69 14.52 11.85
N GLY A 24 18.85 13.50 12.02
CA GLY A 24 17.38 13.62 12.07
C GLY A 24 16.68 13.80 10.72
N ARG A 25 17.45 13.93 9.62
CA ARG A 25 16.88 14.03 8.26
C ARG A 25 16.30 12.70 7.82
N GLU A 26 15.10 12.73 7.25
CA GLU A 26 14.53 11.57 6.56
C GLU A 26 15.46 11.13 5.44
N ARG A 27 15.71 9.82 5.35
CA ARG A 27 16.36 9.26 4.17
C ARG A 27 15.30 9.04 3.12
N ILE A 28 15.64 9.35 1.87
CA ILE A 28 14.83 8.97 0.71
C ILE A 28 14.62 7.46 0.79
N TYR A 29 13.39 7.08 1.15
CA TYR A 29 13.02 5.70 1.42
C TYR A 29 12.86 4.91 0.12
N GLU A 30 12.39 5.60 -0.92
CA GLU A 30 12.03 5.02 -2.20
C GLU A 30 12.36 6.01 -3.33
N ASN A 31 12.68 5.49 -4.52
CA ASN A 31 12.86 6.29 -5.73
C ASN A 31 11.50 6.70 -6.32
N ASP A 32 11.39 7.90 -6.87
CA ASP A 32 10.13 8.46 -7.38
C ASP A 32 9.49 7.56 -8.46
N GLY A 33 10.30 6.94 -9.31
CA GLY A 33 9.82 6.04 -10.36
C GLY A 33 9.18 4.75 -9.84
N THR A 34 9.74 4.15 -8.77
CA THR A 34 9.15 2.93 -8.19
C THR A 34 7.87 3.27 -7.42
N PHE A 35 7.83 4.44 -6.79
CA PHE A 35 6.62 4.95 -6.14
C PHE A 35 5.50 5.16 -7.17
N PHE A 36 5.81 5.80 -8.30
CA PHE A 36 4.84 6.02 -9.38
C PHE A 36 4.33 4.70 -9.97
N LEU A 37 5.21 3.73 -10.23
CA LEU A 37 4.82 2.42 -10.74
C LEU A 37 3.88 1.70 -9.76
N LYS A 38 4.18 1.71 -8.46
CA LYS A 38 3.27 1.18 -7.44
C LYS A 38 1.91 1.86 -7.51
N LEU A 39 1.88 3.17 -7.72
CA LEU A 39 0.65 3.95 -7.78
C LEU A 39 -0.24 3.48 -8.92
N VAL A 40 0.32 3.39 -10.12
CA VAL A 40 -0.41 2.90 -11.30
C VAL A 40 -0.95 1.49 -11.06
N ILE A 41 -0.13 0.57 -10.54
CA ILE A 41 -0.55 -0.80 -10.28
C ILE A 41 -1.69 -0.85 -9.26
N PHE A 42 -1.56 -0.14 -8.14
CA PHE A 42 -2.56 -0.13 -7.08
C PHE A 42 -3.89 0.49 -7.53
N VAL A 43 -3.84 1.56 -8.34
CA VAL A 43 -5.03 2.17 -8.93
C VAL A 43 -5.75 1.17 -9.84
N ILE A 44 -5.02 0.51 -10.76
CA ILE A 44 -5.60 -0.53 -11.64
C ILE A 44 -6.21 -1.65 -10.81
N LEU A 45 -5.50 -2.14 -9.79
CA LEU A 45 -5.98 -3.22 -8.93
C LEU A 45 -7.25 -2.82 -8.17
N SER A 46 -7.30 -1.59 -7.65
CA SER A 46 -8.46 -1.08 -6.90
C SER A 46 -9.71 -0.91 -7.77
N ALA A 47 -9.52 -0.67 -9.08
CA ALA A 47 -10.60 -0.56 -10.05
C ALA A 47 -11.21 -1.91 -10.44
N LEU A 48 -10.63 -3.03 -10.02
CA LEU A 48 -11.16 -4.36 -10.30
C LEU A 48 -12.32 -4.68 -9.36
N TRP A 49 -13.53 -4.53 -9.89
CA TRP A 49 -14.76 -5.01 -9.27
C TRP A 49 -15.15 -6.37 -9.83
N LEU A 50 -15.64 -7.25 -8.97
CA LEU A 50 -16.28 -8.49 -9.38
C LEU A 50 -17.79 -8.25 -9.34
N ARG A 51 -18.43 -8.22 -10.51
CA ARG A 51 -19.86 -7.97 -10.65
C ARG A 51 -20.55 -9.29 -10.97
N LEU A 52 -21.57 -9.62 -10.21
CA LEU A 52 -22.34 -10.86 -10.38
C LEU A 52 -23.53 -10.58 -11.31
N LYS A 53 -23.71 -11.41 -12.34
CA LYS A 53 -24.86 -11.30 -13.26
C LYS A 53 -26.19 -11.59 -12.57
N ASN A 54 -26.18 -12.60 -11.70
CA ASN A 54 -27.33 -12.92 -10.86
C ASN A 54 -27.06 -12.35 -9.46
N PRO A 55 -27.91 -11.45 -8.95
CA PRO A 55 -27.72 -10.89 -7.62
C PRO A 55 -27.78 -12.02 -6.59
N PHE A 56 -26.80 -12.06 -5.70
CA PHE A 56 -26.83 -12.97 -4.58
C PHE A 56 -27.68 -12.35 -3.48
N GLU A 57 -28.85 -12.94 -3.25
CA GLU A 57 -29.80 -12.46 -2.25
C GLU A 57 -29.49 -13.16 -0.92
N LEU A 58 -28.96 -12.40 0.04
CA LEU A 58 -28.77 -12.86 1.41
C LEU A 58 -29.85 -12.17 2.28
N GLY A 59 -31.07 -12.68 2.23
CA GLY A 59 -32.23 -12.08 2.90
C GLY A 59 -32.64 -10.76 2.23
N THR A 60 -32.59 -9.64 2.97
CA THR A 60 -32.91 -8.30 2.45
C THR A 60 -31.74 -7.61 1.73
N PHE A 61 -30.55 -8.20 1.75
CA PHE A 61 -29.36 -7.64 1.13
C PHE A 61 -29.10 -8.29 -0.22
N THR A 62 -29.13 -7.49 -1.27
CA THR A 62 -28.74 -7.91 -2.62
C THR A 62 -27.30 -7.50 -2.87
N VAL A 63 -26.41 -8.48 -3.01
CA VAL A 63 -25.01 -8.22 -3.35
C VAL A 63 -24.86 -8.37 -4.86
N GLN A 64 -24.76 -7.24 -5.55
CA GLN A 64 -24.57 -7.20 -7.01
C GLN A 64 -23.09 -7.09 -7.41
N ALA A 65 -22.26 -6.48 -6.57
CA ALA A 65 -20.86 -6.24 -6.87
C ALA A 65 -20.01 -6.27 -5.61
N VAL A 66 -18.82 -6.88 -5.71
CA VAL A 66 -17.85 -6.98 -4.63
C VAL A 66 -16.54 -6.29 -5.06
N PRO A 67 -16.00 -5.35 -4.26
CA PRO A 67 -14.74 -4.66 -4.56
C PRO A 67 -13.53 -5.54 -4.22
N VAL A 68 -13.41 -6.69 -4.87
CA VAL A 68 -12.33 -7.66 -4.63
C VAL A 68 -10.96 -7.01 -4.83
N GLY A 69 -10.82 -6.17 -5.86
CA GLY A 69 -9.60 -5.44 -6.15
C GLY A 69 -9.11 -4.54 -5.02
N LEU A 70 -10.02 -3.83 -4.34
CA LEU A 70 -9.69 -3.01 -3.17
C LEU A 70 -9.16 -3.87 -2.02
N PHE A 71 -9.79 -5.00 -1.72
CA PHE A 71 -9.36 -5.85 -0.62
C PHE A 71 -7.95 -6.41 -0.87
N VAL A 72 -7.69 -6.89 -2.09
CA VAL A 72 -6.36 -7.36 -2.48
C VAL A 72 -5.34 -6.24 -2.42
N ALA A 73 -5.67 -5.05 -2.93
CA ALA A 73 -4.79 -3.89 -2.90
C ALA A 73 -4.43 -3.47 -1.47
N LEU A 74 -5.40 -3.42 -0.56
CA LEU A 74 -5.17 -3.08 0.86
C LEU A 74 -4.24 -4.08 1.54
N LEU A 75 -4.43 -5.39 1.30
CA LEU A 75 -3.55 -6.43 1.85
C LEU A 75 -2.12 -6.30 1.32
N LEU A 76 -1.96 -5.99 0.03
CA LEU A 76 -0.66 -5.78 -0.60
C LEU A 76 0.04 -4.53 -0.03
N VAL A 77 -0.67 -3.41 0.14
CA VAL A 77 -0.14 -2.20 0.79
C VAL A 77 0.35 -2.51 2.20
N LEU A 78 -0.40 -3.31 2.96
CA LEU A 78 -0.02 -3.70 4.32
C LEU A 78 1.31 -4.49 4.36
N LYS A 79 1.59 -5.31 3.34
CA LYS A 79 2.82 -6.10 3.25
C LYS A 79 4.01 -5.35 2.63
N ILE A 80 3.77 -4.54 1.60
CA ILE A 80 4.82 -3.90 0.80
C ILE A 80 5.29 -2.59 1.44
N GLU A 81 4.38 -1.78 1.97
CA GLU A 81 4.71 -0.48 2.52
C GLU A 81 5.20 -0.62 3.96
N GLN A 82 6.46 -0.35 4.26
CA GLN A 82 6.95 -0.40 5.64
C GLN A 82 6.70 0.92 6.38
N TYR A 83 6.59 2.04 5.64
CA TYR A 83 6.43 3.36 6.23
C TYR A 83 4.98 3.68 6.56
N GLN A 84 4.71 3.95 7.84
CA GLN A 84 3.34 4.16 8.33
C GLN A 84 2.65 5.38 7.71
N PHE A 85 3.40 6.45 7.43
CA PHE A 85 2.84 7.65 6.81
C PHE A 85 2.39 7.39 5.37
N ASN A 86 3.25 6.77 4.56
CA ASN A 86 2.92 6.38 3.18
C ASN A 86 1.71 5.45 3.15
N ARG A 87 1.65 4.48 4.07
CA ARG A 87 0.53 3.54 4.18
C ARG A 87 -0.83 4.24 4.33
N LYS A 88 -0.90 5.35 5.08
CA LYS A 88 -2.12 6.14 5.24
C LYS A 88 -2.54 6.80 3.93
N ILE A 89 -1.58 7.35 3.18
CA ILE A 89 -1.84 7.94 1.86
C ILE A 89 -2.40 6.85 0.92
N TRP A 90 -1.75 5.68 0.88
CA TRP A 90 -2.19 4.55 0.08
C TRP A 90 -3.62 4.11 0.39
N TYR A 91 -3.99 4.01 1.67
CA TYR A 91 -5.36 3.66 2.06
C TYR A 91 -6.39 4.66 1.57
N VAL A 92 -6.10 5.97 1.69
CA VAL A 92 -7.00 7.02 1.20
C VAL A 92 -7.14 6.93 -0.32
N THR A 93 -6.05 6.80 -1.06
CA THR A 93 -6.08 6.68 -2.52
C THR A 93 -6.87 5.47 -3.00
N LEU A 94 -6.65 4.30 -2.38
CA LEU A 94 -7.34 3.05 -2.73
C LEU A 94 -8.84 3.12 -2.46
N ILE A 95 -9.23 3.64 -1.30
CA ILE A 95 -10.65 3.79 -0.95
C ILE A 95 -11.33 4.77 -1.91
N LEU A 96 -10.70 5.91 -2.17
CA LEU A 96 -11.23 6.92 -3.08
C LEU A 96 -11.41 6.34 -4.49
N MET A 97 -10.42 5.60 -5.00
CA MET A 97 -10.51 5.00 -6.33
C MET A 97 -11.60 3.92 -6.41
N ALA A 98 -11.77 3.11 -5.36
CA ALA A 98 -12.87 2.15 -5.31
C ALA A 98 -14.24 2.85 -5.31
N ILE A 99 -14.41 3.93 -4.54
CA ILE A 99 -15.66 4.71 -4.56
C ILE A 99 -15.92 5.26 -5.96
N LEU A 100 -14.92 5.87 -6.61
CA LEU A 100 -15.06 6.39 -7.97
C LEU A 100 -15.44 5.29 -8.98
N THR A 101 -14.80 4.13 -8.88
CA THR A 101 -15.02 3.02 -9.80
C THR A 101 -16.31 2.25 -9.54
N SER A 102 -16.90 2.36 -8.35
CA SER A 102 -18.20 1.75 -8.04
C SER A 102 -19.32 2.20 -9.01
N PHE A 103 -19.26 3.46 -9.45
CA PHE A 103 -20.22 4.04 -10.40
C PHE A 103 -19.93 3.70 -11.85
N THR A 104 -18.74 3.19 -12.16
CA THR A 104 -18.34 2.85 -13.52
C THR A 104 -18.55 1.36 -13.79
N PRO A 105 -18.97 0.93 -15.00
CA PRO A 105 -19.10 -0.48 -15.35
C PRO A 105 -17.73 -1.16 -15.60
N VAL A 106 -16.72 -0.77 -14.83
CA VAL A 106 -15.36 -1.32 -14.88
C VAL A 106 -15.31 -2.50 -13.91
N GLY A 107 -14.93 -3.67 -14.40
CA GLY A 107 -14.86 -4.89 -13.61
C GLY A 107 -15.01 -6.17 -14.42
N VAL A 108 -14.85 -7.30 -13.75
CA VAL A 108 -15.07 -8.63 -14.31
C VAL A 108 -16.51 -9.03 -14.01
N MET A 109 -17.27 -9.33 -15.06
CA MET A 109 -18.63 -9.86 -14.94
C MET A 109 -18.60 -11.38 -14.96
N ILE A 110 -19.12 -12.01 -13.90
CA ILE A 110 -19.28 -13.47 -13.78
C ILE A 110 -20.75 -13.79 -13.57
#